data_AF-A0A353Q3A8-F1
#
_entry.id   AF-A0A353Q3A8-F1
#
_cell.length_a   1.000
_cell.length_b   1.000
_cell.length_c   1.000
_cell.angle_alpha   90.00
_cell.angle_beta   90.00
_cell.angle_gamma   90.00
#
_symmetry.space_group_name_H-M   'P 1'
#
loop_
_entity.id
_entity.type
_entity.pdbx_description
1 polymer ?
#
loop_
_entity_poly.entity_id
_entity_poly.type
_entity_poly.pdbx_seq_one_letter_code
_entity_poly.pdbx_strand_id
1 'polypeptide(L)' 'PKTSQVNPKLFMDLYSNIIKKGGEIISIHLSSGLSGVYQSACIAKDLIGSDKIHIFDS' A
#
# COMPACT_ATOMS: atom_id res chain seq x y z
N PRO A 1 12.10 21.59 1.04
CA PRO A 1 12.11 20.15 0.67
C PRO A 1 10.69 19.67 0.33
N LYS A 2 10.42 19.23 -0.90
CA LYS A 2 9.11 18.67 -1.29
C LYS A 2 9.15 17.17 -1.08
N THR A 3 8.40 16.68 -0.11
CA THR A 3 8.07 15.26 -0.02
C THR A 3 7.05 14.96 -1.13
N SER A 4 7.46 14.20 -2.15
CA SER A 4 6.52 13.70 -3.15
C SER A 4 5.74 12.53 -2.56
N GLN A 5 4.42 12.59 -2.57
CA GLN A 5 3.59 11.44 -2.23
C GLN A 5 3.82 10.33 -3.26
N VAL A 6 3.87 9.08 -2.80
CA VAL A 6 3.99 7.91 -3.68
C VAL A 6 2.64 7.70 -4.39
N ASN A 7 2.68 7.50 -5.70
CA ASN A 7 1.49 7.27 -6.50
C ASN A 7 0.83 5.92 -6.11
N PRO A 8 -0.47 5.89 -5.74
CA PRO A 8 -1.20 4.66 -5.41
C PRO A 8 -1.10 3.56 -6.47
N LYS A 9 -0.93 3.93 -7.76
CA LYS A 9 -0.77 2.97 -8.85
C LYS A 9 0.42 2.04 -8.67
N LEU A 10 1.52 2.55 -8.08
CA LEU A 10 2.71 1.74 -7.84
C LEU A 10 2.43 0.61 -6.83
N PHE A 11 1.69 0.93 -5.77
CA PHE A 11 1.24 -0.05 -4.78
C PHE A 11 0.26 -1.04 -5.39
N MET A 12 -0.68 -0.56 -6.20
CA MET A 12 -1.66 -1.42 -6.87
C MET A 12 -0.99 -2.46 -7.77
N ASP A 13 -0.01 -2.05 -8.59
CA ASP A 13 0.70 -2.95 -9.50
C ASP A 13 1.52 -3.99 -8.71
N LEU A 14 2.23 -3.56 -7.66
CA LEU A 14 3.01 -4.43 -6.79
C LEU A 14 2.13 -5.46 -6.07
N TYR A 15 1.10 -4.99 -5.37
CA TYR A 15 0.21 -5.84 -4.59
C TYR A 15 -0.54 -6.82 -5.48
N SER A 16 -1.08 -6.35 -6.61
CA SER A 16 -1.76 -7.22 -7.57
C SER A 16 -0.87 -8.36 -8.06
N ASN A 17 0.42 -8.11 -8.31
CA ASN A 17 1.35 -9.13 -8.76
C ASN A 17 1.60 -10.21 -7.68
N ILE A 18 1.75 -9.80 -6.42
CA ILE A 18 1.95 -10.74 -5.30
C ILE A 18 0.69 -11.58 -5.06
N ILE A 19 -0.48 -10.94 -5.02
CA ILE A 19 -1.77 -11.63 -4.84
C ILE A 19 -2.05 -12.61 -5.99
N LYS A 20 -1.78 -12.23 -7.25
CA LYS A 20 -1.93 -13.12 -8.42
C LYS A 20 -1.05 -14.36 -8.33
N LYS A 21 0.09 -14.29 -7.65
CA LYS A 21 0.98 -15.44 -7.37
C LYS A 21 0.52 -16.27 -6.17
N GLY A 22 -0.63 -15.96 -5.59
CA GLY A 22 -1.18 -16.64 -4.41
C GLY A 22 -0.60 -16.16 -3.08
N GLY A 23 0.27 -15.15 -3.10
CA GLY A 23 0.94 -14.62 -1.92
C GLY A 23 0.05 -13.81 -0.98
N GLU A 24 0.62 -13.45 0.16
CA GLU A 24 0.03 -12.60 1.19
C GLU A 24 1.01 -11.46 1.52
N ILE A 25 0.48 -10.29 1.85
CA ILE A 25 1.26 -9.05 1.96
C ILE A 25 1.12 -8.46 3.36
N ILE A 26 2.27 -8.16 3.97
CA ILE A 26 2.39 -7.31 5.16
C ILE A 26 3.14 -6.05 4.72
N SER A 27 2.45 -4.91 4.72
CA SER A 27 2.99 -3.63 4.27
C SER A 27 3.09 -2.65 5.44
N ILE A 28 4.30 -2.28 5.82
CA ILE A 28 4.57 -1.39 6.95
C ILE A 28 5.01 -0.03 6.40
N HIS A 29 4.37 1.03 6.87
CA HIS A 29 4.66 2.40 6.43
C HIS A 29 4.93 3.32 7.61
N LEU A 30 5.80 4.31 7.37
CA LEU A 30 6.02 5.45 8.26
C LEU A 30 4.68 6.10 8.63
N SER A 31 4.60 6.56 9.88
CA SER A 31 3.44 7.19 10.49
C SER A 31 2.61 8.01 9.49
N SER A 32 1.33 7.70 9.40
CA SER A 32 0.35 8.42 8.59
C SER A 32 0.26 9.90 8.97
N GLY A 33 0.57 10.24 10.23
CA GLY A 33 0.67 11.63 10.69
C GLY A 33 1.87 12.39 10.11
N LEU A 34 2.88 11.68 9.59
CA LEU A 34 4.07 12.24 8.96
C LEU A 34 4.07 12.09 7.43
N SER A 35 3.34 11.11 6.87
CA SER A 35 3.44 10.76 5.45
C SER A 35 2.13 10.26 4.83
N GLY A 36 1.81 10.77 3.63
CA GLY A 36 0.69 10.28 2.82
C GLY A 36 0.92 8.90 2.18
N VAL A 37 2.08 8.28 2.39
CA VAL A 37 2.41 6.96 1.80
C VAL A 37 1.48 5.86 2.33
N TYR A 38 1.17 5.87 3.63
CA TYR A 38 0.20 4.95 4.23
C TYR A 38 -1.16 5.02 3.52
N GLN A 39 -1.62 6.24 3.21
CA GLN A 39 -2.89 6.45 2.55
C GLN A 39 -2.88 5.92 1.11
N SER A 40 -1.80 6.14 0.36
CA SER A 40 -1.65 5.58 -0.99
C SER A 40 -1.70 4.04 -1.00
N ALA A 41 -1.10 3.41 0.00
CA ALA A 41 -1.15 1.95 0.17
C ALA A 41 -2.57 1.46 0.49
N CYS A 42 -3.30 2.17 1.38
CA CYS A 42 -4.68 1.85 1.71
C CYS A 42 -5.60 1.93 0.48
N ILE A 43 -5.49 3.00 -0.31
CA ILE A 43 -6.26 3.16 -1.55
C ILE A 43 -5.99 1.98 -2.51
N ALA A 44 -4.73 1.56 -2.65
CA ALA A 44 -4.40 0.41 -3.49
C ALA A 44 -5.02 -0.89 -2.98
N LYS A 45 -4.99 -1.13 -1.66
CA LYS A 45 -5.66 -2.29 -1.04
C LYS A 45 -7.16 -2.28 -1.33
N ASP A 46 -7.83 -1.14 -1.15
CA ASP A 46 -9.27 -1.01 -1.37
C ASP A 46 -9.65 -1.27 -2.83
N LEU A 47 -8.83 -0.78 -3.77
CA LEU A 47 -9.02 -1.03 -5.20
C LEU A 47 -8.81 -2.51 -5.59
N ILE A 48 -7.90 -3.21 -4.91
CA ILE A 48 -7.66 -4.64 -5.15
C ILE A 48 -8.72 -5.52 -4.49
N GLY A 49 -9.27 -5.10 -3.34
CA GLY A 49 -10.33 -5.82 -2.64
C GLY A 49 -9.91 -7.20 -2.13
N SER A 50 -8.62 -7.38 -1.78
CA SER A 50 -8.11 -8.65 -1.26
C SER A 50 -7.85 -8.59 0.24
N ASP A 51 -8.38 -9.58 0.97
CA ASP A 51 -8.18 -9.75 2.41
C ASP A 51 -6.75 -10.21 2.78
N LYS A 52 -5.94 -10.56 1.77
CA LYS A 52 -4.53 -10.98 1.93
C LYS A 52 -3.55 -9.81 1.98
N ILE A 53 -4.04 -8.59 2.14
CA ILE A 53 -3.22 -7.38 2.20
C ILE A 53 -3.42 -6.73 3.57
N HIS A 54 -2.37 -6.72 4.38
CA HIS A 54 -2.36 -6.14 5.72
C HIS A 54 -1.45 -4.92 5.72
N ILE A 55 -2.00 -3.76 6.08
CA ILE A 55 -1.27 -2.49 6.06
C ILE A 55 -1.16 -1.99 7.49
N PHE A 56 0.05 -1.64 7.91
CA PHE A 56 0.37 -1.20 9.26
C PHE A 56 0.99 0.20 9.24
N ASP A 57 0.52 1.03 10.16
CA ASP A 57 1.04 2.36 10.42
C ASP A 57 2.03 2.32 11.60
N SER A 58 3.25 2.83 11.41
CA SER A 58 4.35 2.78 12.40
C SER A 58 4.62 4.11 13.09
#